data_AF-A0A9N9CXM3-F1
#
_entry.id   AF-A0A9N9CXM3-F1
#
_cell.length_a   1.000
_cell.length_b   1.000
_cell.length_c   1.000
_cell.angle_alpha   90.00
_cell.angle_beta   90.00
_cell.angle_gamma   90.00
#
_symmetry.space_group_name_H-M   'P 1'
#
loop_
_entity.id
_entity.type
_entity.pdbx_description
1 polymer ?
#
loop_
_entity_poly.entity_id
_entity_poly.type
_entity_poly.pdbx_seq_one_letter_code
_entity_poly.pdbx_strand_id
1 'polypeptide(L)'
;MSWIKVPGKEFLEKNKFQRSRKKNFCPPRHRGSKKSYLVMDLQKINFTPSNKHIEIVHCGKVKFLLKYARDSIGIAFIYEELHLIEEIVIYWSQFLECKIVDGRKIEIILKPKFLKRFMEHKRILHEHGQQIVTNRLYQDPTGGCLENVSSIIFTPCIRVHPTTIIMFQACIQKFLLVNESSSLSFFHGAIADVNINYSEMQLKRSDNNRTWIFSNDMKSPKTYERLDEKDTLHITFVFFTHNRVLLLPFGTPFIVLVQTIHSRFRIDVNNLEYKNFCQEFITIQGEEDWKLAK
;
A
#
# COMPACT_ATOMS: atom_id res chain seq x y z
N MET A 1 15.76 -20.46 22.53
CA MET A 1 15.25 -19.17 22.02
C MET A 1 16.41 -18.18 21.99
N SER A 2 16.94 -17.86 20.81
CA SER A 2 18.08 -16.96 20.63
C SER A 2 17.60 -15.53 20.40
N TRP A 3 17.93 -14.61 21.31
CA TRP A 3 17.66 -13.18 21.18
C TRP A 3 18.83 -12.52 20.46
N ILE A 4 18.59 -11.87 19.32
CA ILE A 4 19.60 -11.01 18.68
C ILE A 4 19.37 -9.60 19.23
N LYS A 5 20.19 -9.24 20.22
CA LYS A 5 20.35 -7.84 20.66
C LYS A 5 21.17 -7.14 19.58
N VAL A 6 20.61 -6.11 18.95
CA VAL A 6 21.39 -5.16 18.14
C VAL A 6 22.51 -4.61 19.03
N PRO A 7 23.79 -4.62 18.61
CA PRO A 7 24.90 -4.23 19.46
C PRO A 7 24.78 -2.73 19.78
N GLY A 8 24.48 -2.43 21.04
CA GLY A 8 24.31 -1.07 21.52
C GLY A 8 24.66 -0.88 22.98
N LYS A 9 25.41 -1.79 23.60
CA LYS A 9 25.79 -1.70 25.02
C LYS A 9 27.10 -2.43 25.35
N GLU A 10 28.23 -1.87 24.93
CA GLU A 10 29.49 -2.08 25.67
C GLU A 10 30.27 -0.78 25.92
N PHE A 11 29.65 0.39 25.74
CA PHE A 11 30.30 1.67 26.04
C PHE A 11 29.33 2.67 26.66
N LEU A 12 28.78 2.36 27.84
CA LEU A 12 27.94 3.30 28.60
C LEU A 12 28.11 3.07 30.11
N GLU A 13 29.26 3.45 30.64
CA GLU A 13 29.32 4.04 31.98
C GLU A 13 29.99 5.41 31.89
N LYS A 14 29.41 6.38 32.62
CA LYS A 14 29.72 7.81 32.67
C LYS A 14 29.13 8.65 31.52
N ASN A 15 27.85 9.00 31.67
CA ASN A 15 27.50 10.40 31.94
C ASN A 15 26.00 10.54 32.25
N LYS A 16 25.73 11.00 33.48
CA LYS A 16 24.41 11.42 33.94
C LYS A 16 24.06 12.78 33.34
N PHE A 17 22.78 12.94 33.04
CA PHE A 17 22.02 14.20 33.04
C PHE A 17 22.48 15.35 32.13
N GLN A 18 21.70 15.57 31.06
CA GLN A 18 21.03 16.86 30.82
C GLN A 18 19.88 16.65 29.82
N ARG A 19 18.63 16.78 30.31
CA ARG A 19 17.42 16.83 29.46
C ARG A 19 17.34 18.22 28.81
N SER A 20 17.97 18.40 27.66
CA SER A 20 17.61 19.49 26.75
C SER A 20 16.45 19.03 25.86
N ARG A 21 15.40 19.85 25.77
CA ARG A 21 14.29 19.66 24.84
C ARG A 21 14.85 19.72 23.41
N LYS A 22 15.22 18.56 22.85
CA LYS A 22 15.59 18.44 21.43
C LYS A 22 14.35 18.76 20.59
N LYS A 23 14.37 19.94 19.96
CA LYS A 23 13.49 20.24 18.81
C LYS A 23 13.66 19.11 17.81
N ASN A 24 12.54 18.51 17.38
CA ASN A 24 12.53 17.51 16.31
C ASN A 24 13.27 18.09 15.11
N PHE A 25 14.47 17.57 14.85
CA PHE A 25 15.33 17.98 13.76
C PHE A 25 14.73 17.42 12.46
N CYS A 26 13.75 18.14 11.91
CA CYS A 26 13.38 17.96 10.52
C CYS A 26 14.53 18.53 9.68
N PRO A 27 15.22 17.72 8.86
CA PRO A 27 16.24 18.25 7.96
C PRO A 27 15.62 19.31 7.04
N PRO A 28 16.40 20.33 6.64
CA PRO A 28 15.91 21.43 5.80
C PRO A 28 15.22 20.86 4.56
N ARG A 29 13.98 21.30 4.33
CA ARG A 29 13.19 20.95 3.15
C ARG A 29 13.85 21.61 1.95
N HIS A 30 14.72 20.89 1.23
CA HIS A 30 15.07 21.26 -0.13
C HIS A 30 13.76 21.32 -0.94
N ARG A 31 13.39 22.52 -1.39
CA ARG A 31 12.33 22.71 -2.39
C ARG A 31 12.84 22.08 -3.69
N GLY A 32 12.33 20.93 -4.09
CA GLY A 32 12.58 20.42 -5.44
C GLY A 32 12.31 18.94 -5.70
N SER A 33 12.64 18.03 -4.78
CA SER A 33 12.38 16.60 -5.00
C SER A 33 11.16 16.13 -4.21
N LYS A 34 10.04 15.93 -4.91
CA LYS A 34 8.89 15.21 -4.34
C LYS A 34 9.40 13.86 -3.84
N LYS A 35 9.27 13.59 -2.53
CA LYS A 35 9.68 12.32 -1.95
C LYS A 35 8.91 11.20 -2.65
N SER A 36 9.62 10.38 -3.41
CA SER A 36 9.06 9.28 -4.19
C SER A 36 8.79 8.02 -3.34
N TYR A 37 8.53 8.21 -2.05
CA TYR A 37 8.32 7.12 -1.11
C TYR A 37 7.44 7.50 0.10
N LEU A 38 6.70 6.53 0.62
CA LEU A 38 6.03 6.61 1.93
C LEU A 38 6.96 6.08 3.03
N VAL A 39 6.75 6.54 4.27
CA VAL A 39 7.58 6.17 5.43
C VAL A 39 6.68 5.81 6.60
N MET A 40 7.01 4.72 7.27
CA MET A 40 6.36 4.29 8.51
C MET A 40 7.41 3.87 9.53
N ASP A 41 7.33 4.40 10.76
CA ASP A 41 8.21 3.98 11.85
C ASP A 41 7.78 2.62 12.40
N LEU A 42 8.76 1.75 12.66
CA LEU A 42 8.53 0.40 13.15
C LEU A 42 8.92 0.26 14.63
N GLN A 43 8.17 -0.57 15.33
CA GLN A 43 8.46 -1.01 16.71
C GLN A 43 8.99 -2.45 16.74
N LYS A 44 8.51 -3.32 15.84
CA LYS A 44 8.95 -4.72 15.77
C LYS A 44 8.91 -5.22 14.33
N ILE A 45 9.84 -6.11 14.01
CA ILE A 45 9.83 -6.89 12.76
C ILE A 45 9.91 -8.36 13.14
N ASN A 46 8.96 -9.18 12.67
CA ASN A 46 9.02 -10.63 12.84
C ASN A 46 9.28 -11.31 11.49
N PHE A 47 10.10 -12.35 11.51
CA PHE A 47 10.50 -13.12 10.34
C PHE A 47 9.96 -14.54 10.48
N THR A 48 9.20 -15.00 9.48
CA THR A 48 8.63 -16.35 9.45
C THR A 48 9.29 -17.19 8.35
N PRO A 49 9.47 -18.51 8.53
CA PRO A 49 9.00 -19.32 9.66
C PRO A 49 9.96 -19.36 10.86
N SER A 50 11.13 -18.70 10.79
CA SER A 50 12.16 -18.81 11.83
C SER A 50 11.75 -18.27 13.21
N ASN A 51 10.67 -17.49 13.28
CA ASN A 51 10.20 -16.78 14.48
C ASN A 51 11.25 -15.85 15.10
N LYS A 52 12.33 -15.54 14.35
CA LYS A 52 13.28 -14.49 14.72
C LYS A 52 12.57 -13.15 14.63
N HIS A 53 12.99 -12.21 15.47
CA HIS A 53 12.43 -10.88 15.46
C HIS A 53 13.46 -9.83 15.86
N ILE A 54 13.24 -8.61 15.39
CA ILE A 54 13.96 -7.41 15.81
C ILE A 54 12.96 -6.53 16.56
N GLU A 55 13.26 -6.25 17.82
CA GLU A 55 12.48 -5.33 18.64
C GLU A 55 13.22 -4.01 18.81
N ILE A 56 12.49 -2.91 18.62
CA ILE A 56 13.04 -1.56 18.56
C ILE A 56 12.58 -0.80 19.80
N VAL A 57 13.54 -0.54 20.70
CA VAL A 57 13.29 0.16 21.97
C VAL A 57 12.84 1.60 21.74
N HIS A 58 13.33 2.25 20.68
CA HIS A 58 13.04 3.65 20.38
C HIS A 58 12.49 3.84 18.97
N CYS A 59 11.24 4.29 18.88
CA CYS A 59 10.59 4.59 17.60
C CYS A 59 11.40 5.59 16.76
N GLY A 60 11.56 5.26 15.47
CA GLY A 60 12.31 6.07 14.51
C GLY A 60 13.72 5.55 14.23
N LYS A 61 14.22 4.54 14.97
CA LYS A 61 15.47 3.85 14.65
C LYS A 61 15.34 2.87 13.50
N VAL A 62 14.14 2.34 13.24
CA VAL A 62 13.87 1.49 12.08
C VAL A 62 12.62 1.96 11.36
N LYS A 63 12.69 2.03 10.03
CA LYS A 63 11.62 2.55 9.18
C LYS A 63 11.30 1.57 8.05
N PHE A 64 10.00 1.44 7.77
CA PHE A 64 9.49 0.81 6.57
C PHE A 64 9.28 1.88 5.49
N LEU A 65 9.91 1.68 4.34
CA LEU A 65 9.91 2.60 3.21
C LEU A 65 9.15 1.94 2.05
N LEU A 66 8.15 2.62 1.50
CA LEU A 66 7.46 2.19 0.28
C LEU A 66 7.94 3.06 -0.88
N LYS A 67 8.90 2.57 -1.68
CA LYS A 67 9.53 3.34 -2.76
C LYS A 67 8.84 3.08 -4.09
N TYR A 68 7.68 3.71 -4.27
CA TYR A 68 6.81 3.48 -5.42
C TYR A 68 7.43 3.85 -6.77
N ALA A 69 8.40 4.77 -6.83
CA ALA A 69 9.09 5.09 -8.10
C ALA A 69 10.24 4.12 -8.44
N ARG A 70 10.57 3.18 -7.56
CA ARG A 70 11.70 2.24 -7.73
C ARG A 70 11.27 0.77 -7.65
N ASP A 71 9.97 0.55 -7.65
CA ASP A 71 9.37 -0.75 -7.53
C ASP A 71 9.91 -1.62 -6.38
N SER A 72 10.12 -1.00 -5.21
CA SER A 72 10.72 -1.68 -4.06
C SER A 72 10.18 -1.21 -2.72
N ILE A 73 10.29 -2.07 -1.71
CA ILE A 73 10.31 -1.64 -0.30
C ILE A 73 11.74 -1.45 0.20
N GLY A 74 11.87 -0.65 1.26
CA GLY A 74 13.07 -0.53 2.07
C GLY A 74 12.78 -0.83 3.54
N ILE A 75 13.68 -1.54 4.21
CA ILE A 75 13.74 -1.60 5.68
C ILE A 75 15.01 -0.86 6.09
N ALA A 76 14.86 0.33 6.65
CA ALA A 76 15.97 1.23 6.95
C ALA A 76 16.28 1.26 8.45
N PHE A 77 17.51 0.92 8.82
CA PHE A 77 18.09 1.01 10.15
C PHE A 77 18.90 2.30 10.26
N ILE A 78 18.57 3.15 11.23
CA ILE A 78 19.08 4.51 11.34
C ILE A 78 20.01 4.66 12.53
N TYR A 79 21.27 4.92 12.24
CA TYR A 79 22.35 5.16 13.20
C TYR A 79 22.68 6.66 13.21
N GLU A 80 21.87 7.43 13.95
CA GLU A 80 21.92 8.90 13.96
C GLU A 80 23.29 9.46 14.35
N GLU A 81 23.95 8.83 15.32
CA GLU A 81 25.27 9.23 15.83
C GLU A 81 26.37 9.07 14.78
N LEU A 82 26.19 8.14 13.85
CA LEU A 82 27.13 7.85 12.77
C LEU A 82 26.71 8.50 11.45
N HIS A 83 25.60 9.25 11.43
CA HIS A 83 24.98 9.77 10.21
C HIS A 83 24.82 8.72 9.10
N LEU A 84 24.47 7.50 9.52
CA LEU A 84 24.48 6.29 8.73
C LEU A 84 23.08 5.68 8.68
N ILE A 85 22.68 5.21 7.50
CA ILE A 85 21.48 4.41 7.30
C ILE A 85 21.85 3.14 6.56
N GLU A 86 21.54 1.99 7.14
CA GLU A 86 21.61 0.71 6.45
C GLU A 86 20.22 0.33 5.98
N GLU A 87 20.08 -0.02 4.71
CA GLU A 87 18.78 -0.29 4.09
C GLU A 87 18.75 -1.66 3.41
N ILE A 88 17.70 -2.42 3.70
CA ILE A 88 17.37 -3.66 3.00
C ILE A 88 16.32 -3.34 1.94
N VAL A 89 16.66 -3.58 0.68
CA VAL A 89 15.80 -3.35 -0.47
C VAL A 89 15.25 -4.68 -0.98
N ILE A 90 13.92 -4.76 -1.13
CA ILE A 90 13.22 -5.91 -1.70
C ILE A 90 12.27 -5.40 -2.79
N TYR A 91 12.38 -5.95 -4.01
CA TYR A 91 11.56 -5.55 -5.15
C TYR A 91 10.14 -6.14 -5.10
N TRP A 92 9.15 -5.39 -5.60
CA TRP A 92 7.72 -5.78 -5.61
C TRP A 92 7.46 -7.08 -6.36
N SER A 93 8.22 -7.36 -7.42
CA SER A 93 8.08 -8.57 -8.25
C SER A 93 8.23 -9.88 -7.47
N GLN A 94 8.70 -9.80 -6.22
CA GLN A 94 8.96 -10.92 -5.34
C GLN A 94 7.87 -11.11 -4.27
N PHE A 95 6.84 -10.26 -4.28
CA PHE A 95 5.75 -10.31 -3.33
C PHE A 95 4.66 -11.21 -3.87
N LEU A 96 4.01 -11.94 -2.97
CA LEU A 96 2.85 -12.78 -3.27
C LEU A 96 1.58 -12.15 -2.71
N GLU A 97 1.65 -11.63 -1.49
CA GLU A 97 0.50 -11.06 -0.80
C GLU A 97 0.92 -9.96 0.17
N CYS A 98 0.02 -9.01 0.43
CA CYS A 98 0.15 -8.02 1.49
C CYS A 98 -1.19 -7.84 2.20
N LYS A 99 -1.22 -8.04 3.51
CA LYS A 99 -2.43 -7.94 4.33
C LYS A 99 -2.19 -7.26 5.66
N ILE A 100 -3.26 -6.69 6.23
CA ILE A 100 -3.26 -6.20 7.61
C ILE A 100 -3.63 -7.35 8.54
N VAL A 101 -2.81 -7.57 9.57
CA VAL A 101 -2.99 -8.60 10.60
C VAL A 101 -3.17 -7.92 11.95
N ASP A 102 -4.04 -8.45 12.81
CA ASP A 102 -4.34 -7.88 14.13
C ASP A 102 -4.71 -6.39 14.09
N GLY A 103 -5.35 -5.95 13.00
CA GLY A 103 -5.81 -4.56 12.77
C GLY A 103 -4.73 -3.49 12.61
N ARG A 104 -3.45 -3.78 12.91
CA ARG A 104 -2.35 -2.78 12.82
C ARG A 104 -1.03 -3.30 12.25
N LYS A 105 -0.81 -4.60 12.15
CA LYS A 105 0.43 -5.16 11.61
C LYS A 105 0.30 -5.30 10.11
N ILE A 106 1.40 -5.09 9.37
CA ILE A 106 1.45 -5.38 7.94
C ILE A 106 2.24 -6.67 7.76
N GLU A 107 1.60 -7.69 7.20
CA GLU A 107 2.26 -8.92 6.78
C GLU A 107 2.49 -8.88 5.27
N ILE A 108 3.73 -9.18 4.88
CA ILE A 108 4.14 -9.31 3.48
C ILE A 108 4.61 -10.74 3.25
N ILE A 109 3.92 -11.44 2.35
CA ILE A 109 4.27 -12.79 1.93
C ILE A 109 5.14 -12.70 0.68
N LEU A 110 6.27 -13.41 0.68
CA LEU A 110 7.33 -13.32 -0.31
C LEU A 110 7.52 -14.65 -1.04
N LYS A 111 8.01 -14.59 -2.28
CA LYS A 111 8.44 -15.77 -3.03
C LYS A 111 9.57 -16.51 -2.29
N PRO A 112 9.65 -17.85 -2.38
CA PRO A 112 10.77 -18.61 -1.85
C PRO A 112 12.10 -18.07 -2.38
N LYS A 113 13.11 -17.99 -1.52
CA LYS A 113 14.47 -17.52 -1.86
C LYS A 113 14.49 -16.14 -2.54
N PHE A 114 13.60 -15.23 -2.13
CA PHE A 114 13.60 -13.86 -2.65
C PHE A 114 14.97 -13.19 -2.49
N LEU A 115 15.31 -12.38 -3.49
CA LEU A 115 16.50 -11.55 -3.57
C LEU A 115 16.34 -10.30 -2.72
N LYS A 116 17.42 -9.96 -2.03
CA LYS A 116 17.55 -8.79 -1.16
C LYS A 116 18.84 -8.05 -1.52
N ARG A 117 18.79 -6.72 -1.50
CA ARG A 117 19.98 -5.88 -1.64
C ARG A 117 20.19 -5.11 -0.35
N PHE A 118 21.43 -5.05 0.12
CA PHE A 118 21.79 -4.27 1.28
C PHE A 118 22.52 -3.02 0.81
N MET A 119 22.10 -1.87 1.30
CA MET A 119 22.60 -0.56 0.91
C MET A 119 23.02 0.23 2.15
N GLU A 120 24.06 1.01 2.02
CA GLU A 120 24.52 1.97 3.01
C GLU A 120 24.29 3.38 2.48
N HIS A 121 23.71 4.26 3.28
CA HIS A 121 23.59 5.68 2.98
C HIS A 121 24.29 6.49 4.05
N LYS A 122 25.37 7.18 3.67
CA LYS A 122 26.15 8.06 4.55
C LYS A 122 25.98 9.50 4.12
N ARG A 123 25.79 10.40 5.10
CA ARG A 123 25.83 11.84 4.85
C ARG A 123 27.26 12.33 5.04
N ILE A 124 27.88 12.81 3.97
CA ILE A 124 29.23 13.36 3.99
C ILE A 124 29.13 14.89 3.90
N LEU A 125 29.89 15.56 4.77
CA LEU A 125 30.07 17.01 4.72
C LEU A 125 31.22 17.32 3.76
N HIS A 126 30.92 18.03 2.67
CA HIS A 126 31.90 18.61 1.77
C HIS A 126 31.96 20.12 1.98
N GLU A 127 33.04 20.76 1.53
CA GLU A 127 33.24 22.22 1.62
C GLU A 127 32.06 23.01 1.00
N HIS A 128 31.37 22.44 0.00
CA HIS A 128 30.25 23.07 -0.71
C HIS A 128 28.86 22.55 -0.31
N GLY A 129 28.76 21.78 0.78
CA GLY A 129 27.48 21.34 1.33
C GLY A 129 27.43 19.86 1.68
N GLN A 130 26.22 19.32 1.77
CA GLN A 130 26.00 17.95 2.21
C GLN A 130 25.66 17.05 1.03
N GLN A 131 26.39 15.96 0.90
CA GLN A 131 26.13 14.93 -0.09
C GLN A 131 25.71 13.63 0.60
N ILE A 132 24.75 12.92 0.00
CA ILE A 132 24.39 11.57 0.42
C ILE A 132 25.14 10.61 -0.50
N VAL A 133 26.08 9.85 0.05
CA VAL A 133 26.77 8.77 -0.65
C VAL A 133 26.04 7.47 -0.38
N THR A 134 25.80 6.70 -1.43
CA THR A 134 25.12 5.40 -1.34
C THR A 134 26.06 4.29 -1.80
N ASN A 135 26.37 3.36 -0.91
CA ASN A 135 27.21 2.20 -1.19
C ASN A 135 26.39 0.91 -1.08
N ARG A 136 26.89 -0.17 -1.70
CA ARG A 136 26.34 -1.51 -1.48
C ARG A 136 26.97 -2.11 -0.23
N LEU A 137 26.16 -2.69 0.65
CA LEU A 137 26.62 -3.49 1.78
C LEU A 137 26.70 -4.96 1.37
N TYR A 138 27.72 -5.64 1.88
CA TYR A 138 27.89 -7.09 1.70
C TYR A 138 27.34 -7.89 2.89
N GLN A 139 27.14 -7.24 4.03
CA GLN A 139 26.62 -7.86 5.25
C GLN A 139 25.12 -7.57 5.42
N ASP A 140 24.39 -8.56 5.93
CA ASP A 140 22.96 -8.45 6.24
C ASP A 140 22.78 -7.66 7.55
N PRO A 141 22.15 -6.47 7.52
CA PRO A 141 21.97 -5.65 8.73
C PRO A 141 21.03 -6.30 9.76
N THR A 142 20.31 -7.37 9.40
CA THR A 142 19.50 -8.16 10.35
C THR A 142 20.29 -9.25 11.07
N GLY A 143 21.57 -9.45 10.76
CA GLY A 143 22.35 -10.57 11.31
C GLY A 143 21.83 -11.94 10.86
N GLY A 144 21.38 -12.04 9.61
CA GLY A 144 20.88 -13.30 9.02
C GLY A 144 19.44 -13.67 9.41
N CYS A 145 18.63 -12.71 9.90
CA CYS A 145 17.21 -12.99 10.15
C CYS A 145 16.41 -13.20 8.85
N LEU A 146 16.93 -12.75 7.70
CA LEU A 146 16.31 -12.89 6.38
C LEU A 146 16.64 -14.21 5.67
N GLU A 147 17.31 -15.13 6.35
CA GLU A 147 17.59 -16.47 5.82
C GLU A 147 16.32 -17.33 5.85
N ASN A 148 15.99 -17.94 4.71
CA ASN A 148 14.82 -18.82 4.53
C ASN A 148 13.48 -18.19 4.96
N VAL A 149 13.35 -16.87 4.86
CA VAL A 149 12.11 -16.15 5.19
C VAL A 149 11.08 -16.28 4.08
N SER A 150 9.84 -16.56 4.45
CA SER A 150 8.66 -16.60 3.56
C SER A 150 7.69 -15.46 3.81
N SER A 151 7.65 -14.91 5.03
CA SER A 151 6.83 -13.74 5.36
C SER A 151 7.52 -12.84 6.39
N ILE A 152 7.33 -11.53 6.22
CA ILE A 152 7.81 -10.49 7.13
C ILE A 152 6.60 -9.74 7.70
N ILE A 153 6.52 -9.68 9.03
CA ILE A 153 5.45 -8.99 9.75
C ILE A 153 6.01 -7.73 10.40
N PHE A 154 5.55 -6.58 9.91
CA PHE A 154 5.90 -5.26 10.43
C PHE A 154 4.87 -4.82 11.47
N THR A 155 5.34 -4.54 12.68
CA THR A 155 4.54 -3.88 13.72
C THR A 155 4.91 -2.40 13.74
N PRO A 156 4.01 -1.50 13.30
CA PRO A 156 4.24 -0.06 13.34
C PRO A 156 4.35 0.44 14.77
N CYS A 157 5.04 1.56 14.98
CA CYS A 157 5.01 2.28 16.24
C CYS A 157 3.59 2.75 16.59
N ILE A 158 3.27 2.82 17.89
CA ILE A 158 1.93 3.24 18.37
C ILE A 158 1.50 4.62 17.84
N ARG A 159 2.47 5.51 17.59
CA ARG A 159 2.26 6.86 17.02
C ARG A 159 1.87 6.88 15.54
N VAL A 160 2.02 5.76 14.84
CA VAL A 160 1.64 5.65 13.42
C VAL A 160 0.12 5.59 13.34
N HIS A 161 -0.45 6.55 12.61
CA HIS A 161 -1.89 6.66 12.41
C HIS A 161 -2.43 5.44 11.62
N PRO A 162 -3.60 4.86 11.98
CA PRO A 162 -4.17 3.71 11.27
C PRO A 162 -4.32 3.92 9.75
N THR A 163 -4.72 5.12 9.32
CA THR A 163 -4.81 5.47 7.89
C THR A 163 -3.49 5.28 7.14
N THR A 164 -2.34 5.52 7.79
CA THR A 164 -1.03 5.27 7.18
C THR A 164 -0.83 3.80 6.87
N ILE A 165 -1.26 2.91 7.75
CA ILE A 165 -1.15 1.45 7.60
C ILE A 165 -2.00 1.00 6.40
N ILE A 166 -3.25 1.49 6.33
CA ILE A 166 -4.18 1.23 5.21
C ILE A 166 -3.59 1.74 3.90
N MET A 167 -3.01 2.96 3.88
CA MET A 167 -2.37 3.50 2.69
C MET A 167 -1.20 2.63 2.22
N PHE A 168 -0.36 2.15 3.13
CA PHE A 168 0.73 1.24 2.78
C PHE A 168 0.20 -0.05 2.14
N GLN A 169 -0.78 -0.71 2.76
CA GLN A 169 -1.39 -1.92 2.19
C GLN A 169 -1.98 -1.67 0.79
N ALA A 170 -2.80 -0.63 0.66
CA ALA A 170 -3.46 -0.29 -0.61
C ALA A 170 -2.45 0.04 -1.71
N CYS A 171 -1.36 0.73 -1.38
CA CYS A 171 -0.27 0.98 -2.33
C CYS A 171 0.38 -0.32 -2.80
N ILE A 172 0.74 -1.24 -1.89
CA ILE A 172 1.39 -2.51 -2.24
C ILE A 172 0.46 -3.35 -3.12
N GLN A 173 -0.81 -3.50 -2.73
CA GLN A 173 -1.82 -4.24 -3.49
C GLN A 173 -1.98 -3.70 -4.92
N LYS A 174 -2.02 -2.37 -5.07
CA LYS A 174 -2.08 -1.76 -6.40
C LYS A 174 -0.90 -2.18 -7.30
N PHE A 175 0.32 -2.21 -6.76
CA PHE A 175 1.50 -2.63 -7.54
C PHE A 175 1.51 -4.14 -7.83
N LEU A 176 0.97 -4.96 -6.94
CA LEU A 176 0.79 -6.39 -7.19
C LEU A 176 -0.16 -6.64 -8.37
N LEU A 177 -1.30 -5.94 -8.42
CA LEU A 177 -2.29 -6.07 -9.50
C LEU A 177 -1.76 -5.64 -10.87
N VAL A 178 -0.92 -4.60 -10.93
CA VAL A 178 -0.30 -4.16 -12.19
C VAL A 178 0.63 -5.24 -12.76
N ASN A 179 1.35 -5.96 -11.89
CA ASN A 179 2.26 -7.02 -12.33
C ASN A 179 1.49 -8.22 -12.91
N GLU A 180 0.32 -8.57 -12.38
CA GLU A 180 -0.56 -9.60 -12.97
C GLU A 180 -1.16 -9.14 -14.31
N SER A 181 -1.53 -7.87 -14.41
CA SER A 181 -2.09 -7.27 -15.63
C SER A 181 -1.07 -7.25 -16.79
N SER A 182 0.23 -7.16 -16.48
CA SER A 182 1.31 -7.13 -17.47
C SER A 182 1.54 -8.49 -18.14
N SER A 183 1.08 -9.59 -17.53
CA SER A 183 0.97 -10.91 -18.18
C SER A 183 -0.38 -11.14 -18.88
N LEU A 184 -1.29 -10.16 -18.80
CA LEU A 184 -2.66 -10.19 -19.32
C LEU A 184 -2.86 -9.16 -20.44
N SER A 185 -1.83 -8.89 -21.24
CA SER A 185 -1.91 -8.11 -22.49
C SER A 185 -2.85 -8.71 -23.56
N PHE A 186 -3.66 -9.70 -23.22
CA PHE A 186 -4.73 -10.28 -24.04
C PHE A 186 -6.12 -9.63 -23.88
N PHE A 187 -6.33 -8.71 -22.93
CA PHE A 187 -7.69 -8.16 -22.66
C PHE A 187 -7.91 -6.69 -23.03
N HIS A 188 -7.01 -6.05 -23.78
CA HIS A 188 -7.25 -4.67 -24.27
C HIS A 188 -8.22 -4.58 -25.46
N GLY A 189 -8.89 -5.67 -25.85
CA GLY A 189 -9.85 -5.71 -26.96
C GLY A 189 -11.34 -5.84 -26.58
N ALA A 190 -11.71 -5.93 -25.30
CA ALA A 190 -13.05 -6.40 -24.92
C ALA A 190 -13.84 -5.46 -23.98
N ILE A 191 -13.87 -4.15 -24.29
CA ILE A 191 -14.99 -3.30 -23.86
C ILE A 191 -15.45 -2.45 -25.05
N ALA A 192 -15.92 -3.15 -26.08
CA ALA A 192 -17.03 -2.66 -26.87
C ALA A 192 -18.23 -3.55 -26.51
N ASP A 193 -19.28 -2.90 -26.00
CA ASP A 193 -20.68 -3.33 -26.03
C ASP A 193 -21.06 -4.62 -25.28
N VAL A 194 -21.53 -4.43 -24.03
CA VAL A 194 -22.11 -5.48 -23.17
C VAL A 194 -23.53 -5.06 -22.78
N ASN A 195 -24.52 -5.90 -23.09
CA ASN A 195 -25.83 -5.82 -22.44
C ASN A 195 -26.05 -7.03 -21.54
N ILE A 196 -26.50 -6.78 -20.31
CA ILE A 196 -26.81 -7.78 -19.29
C ILE A 196 -28.33 -7.85 -19.19
N ASN A 197 -28.91 -9.04 -19.23
CA ASN A 197 -30.36 -9.19 -19.04
C ASN A 197 -30.66 -9.11 -17.53
N TYR A 198 -31.32 -8.04 -17.09
CA TYR A 198 -31.42 -7.64 -15.68
C TYR A 198 -32.47 -8.40 -14.84
N SER A 199 -33.17 -9.38 -15.42
CA SER A 199 -34.42 -9.90 -14.86
C SER A 199 -34.30 -10.76 -13.59
N GLU A 200 -33.11 -11.23 -13.20
CA GLU A 200 -32.97 -12.21 -12.10
C GLU A 200 -31.88 -11.90 -11.06
N MET A 201 -31.28 -10.70 -11.07
CA MET A 201 -30.19 -10.39 -10.14
C MET A 201 -30.73 -9.92 -8.78
N GLN A 202 -30.63 -10.77 -7.75
CA GLN A 202 -30.91 -10.37 -6.38
C GLN A 202 -29.65 -9.87 -5.68
N LEU A 203 -29.66 -8.59 -5.32
CA LEU A 203 -28.63 -7.99 -4.48
C LEU A 203 -28.99 -8.21 -3.01
N LYS A 204 -28.20 -9.01 -2.28
CA LYS A 204 -28.33 -9.17 -0.84
C LYS A 204 -27.20 -8.45 -0.13
N ARG A 205 -27.55 -7.54 0.78
CA ARG A 205 -26.60 -6.90 1.69
C ARG A 205 -26.26 -7.90 2.79
N SER A 206 -24.98 -8.21 2.98
CA SER A 206 -24.57 -9.09 4.08
C SER A 206 -24.63 -8.33 5.41
N ASP A 207 -25.46 -8.81 6.34
CA ASP A 207 -25.73 -8.17 7.63
C ASP A 207 -24.49 -8.05 8.53
N ASN A 208 -23.45 -8.86 8.28
CA ASN A 208 -22.27 -8.90 9.16
C ASN A 208 -21.07 -8.13 8.62
N ASN A 209 -21.01 -7.78 7.32
CA ASN A 209 -19.82 -7.16 6.72
C ASN A 209 -20.06 -5.96 5.79
N ARG A 210 -21.31 -5.50 5.59
CA ARG A 210 -21.64 -4.39 4.67
C ARG A 210 -21.08 -4.53 3.24
N THR A 211 -20.73 -5.74 2.83
CA THR A 211 -20.20 -6.04 1.49
C THR A 211 -21.32 -6.58 0.62
N TRP A 212 -21.35 -6.17 -0.64
CA TRP A 212 -22.27 -6.71 -1.65
C TRP A 212 -21.70 -8.01 -2.21
N ILE A 213 -22.49 -9.09 -2.20
CA ILE A 213 -22.08 -10.42 -2.68
C ILE A 213 -22.90 -10.76 -3.92
N PHE A 214 -22.24 -11.26 -4.97
CA PHE A 214 -22.88 -11.67 -6.23
C PHE A 214 -22.94 -13.20 -6.32
N SER A 215 -24.10 -13.75 -6.68
CA SER A 215 -24.26 -15.17 -7.02
C SER A 215 -23.90 -15.40 -8.49
N ASN A 216 -22.90 -16.25 -8.74
CA ASN A 216 -22.37 -16.55 -10.08
C ASN A 216 -23.20 -17.62 -10.79
N ASP A 217 -24.00 -17.21 -11.77
CA ASP A 217 -24.37 -18.04 -12.93
C ASP A 217 -24.41 -17.12 -14.15
N MET A 218 -23.39 -17.16 -15.02
CA MET A 218 -23.34 -16.33 -16.22
C MET A 218 -23.00 -17.15 -17.48
N LYS A 219 -23.93 -17.14 -18.44
CA LYS A 219 -23.69 -17.51 -19.84
C LYS A 219 -23.21 -16.28 -20.63
N SER A 220 -22.32 -16.52 -21.59
CA SER A 220 -21.69 -15.51 -22.47
C SER A 220 -22.73 -14.64 -23.22
N PRO A 221 -22.60 -13.29 -23.22
CA PRO A 221 -23.54 -12.39 -23.91
C PRO A 221 -23.10 -11.98 -25.34
N LYS A 222 -24.06 -11.49 -26.13
CA LYS A 222 -23.94 -11.02 -27.53
C LYS A 222 -23.89 -9.47 -27.64
N THR A 223 -23.32 -8.98 -28.75
CA THR A 223 -22.91 -7.60 -29.12
C THR A 223 -24.04 -6.57 -29.31
N TYR A 224 -23.81 -5.28 -29.02
CA TYR A 224 -24.75 -4.15 -29.21
C TYR A 224 -24.21 -3.03 -30.13
N GLU A 225 -25.14 -2.17 -30.58
CA GLU A 225 -24.94 -1.01 -31.46
C GLU A 225 -24.42 0.23 -30.69
N ARG A 226 -23.73 1.13 -31.41
CA ARG A 226 -23.15 2.40 -30.91
C ARG A 226 -24.18 3.24 -30.14
N LEU A 227 -23.91 3.52 -28.88
CA LEU A 227 -24.67 4.49 -28.07
C LEU A 227 -24.29 5.93 -28.42
N ASP A 228 -25.28 6.82 -28.48
CA ASP A 228 -25.07 8.26 -28.64
C ASP A 228 -24.42 8.86 -27.38
N GLU A 229 -23.50 9.83 -27.55
CA GLU A 229 -22.76 10.46 -26.44
C GLU A 229 -23.67 11.06 -25.36
N LYS A 230 -24.88 11.48 -25.74
CA LYS A 230 -25.90 12.07 -24.84
C LYS A 230 -26.46 11.08 -23.81
N ASP A 231 -26.32 9.78 -24.07
CA ASP A 231 -26.82 8.72 -23.20
C ASP A 231 -25.71 8.11 -22.34
N THR A 232 -24.58 8.82 -22.16
CA THR A 232 -23.45 8.34 -21.38
C THR A 232 -23.17 9.19 -20.13
N LEU A 233 -22.95 8.51 -19.01
CA LEU A 233 -22.46 9.06 -17.75
C LEU A 233 -20.94 8.94 -17.68
N HIS A 234 -20.29 10.08 -17.48
CA HIS A 234 -18.85 10.14 -17.23
C HIS A 234 -18.57 10.27 -15.73
N ILE A 235 -18.29 9.15 -15.07
CA ILE A 235 -18.11 9.09 -13.62
C ILE A 235 -16.61 9.06 -13.29
N THR A 236 -16.16 10.00 -12.46
CA THR A 236 -14.80 9.99 -11.90
C THR A 236 -14.80 9.40 -10.50
N PHE A 237 -14.27 8.21 -10.35
CA PHE A 237 -14.04 7.57 -9.06
C PHE A 237 -12.75 8.10 -8.43
N VAL A 238 -12.87 8.61 -7.21
CA VAL A 238 -11.74 9.06 -6.40
C VAL A 238 -11.47 8.01 -5.34
N PHE A 239 -10.43 7.20 -5.54
CA PHE A 239 -9.93 6.26 -4.55
C PHE A 239 -8.83 6.92 -3.71
N PHE A 240 -8.56 6.39 -2.52
CA PHE A 240 -7.50 6.87 -1.64
C PHE A 240 -6.12 7.02 -2.33
N THR A 241 -5.85 6.20 -3.35
CA THR A 241 -4.53 6.15 -4.00
C THR A 241 -4.52 6.67 -5.43
N HIS A 242 -5.67 6.92 -6.06
CA HIS A 242 -5.76 7.35 -7.47
C HIS A 242 -7.19 7.67 -7.89
N ASN A 243 -7.32 8.35 -9.04
CA ASN A 243 -8.60 8.57 -9.69
C ASN A 243 -8.76 7.61 -10.88
N ARG A 244 -9.98 7.18 -11.16
CA ARG A 244 -10.35 6.43 -12.37
C ARG A 244 -11.58 7.05 -12.99
N VAL A 245 -11.68 6.91 -14.31
CA VAL A 245 -12.86 7.30 -15.07
C VAL A 245 -13.58 6.05 -15.53
N LEU A 246 -14.91 6.07 -15.43
CA LEU A 246 -15.79 5.06 -15.99
C LEU A 246 -16.84 5.75 -16.83
N LEU A 247 -17.04 5.23 -18.05
CA LEU A 247 -18.13 5.60 -18.94
C LEU A 247 -19.21 4.52 -18.82
N LEU A 248 -20.45 4.93 -18.57
CA LEU A 248 -21.60 4.03 -18.46
C LEU A 248 -22.80 4.61 -19.22
N PRO A 249 -23.70 3.78 -19.75
CA PRO A 249 -25.00 4.27 -20.20
C PRO A 249 -25.77 4.97 -19.06
N PHE A 250 -26.50 6.04 -19.33
CA PHE A 250 -27.28 6.79 -18.32
C PHE A 250 -28.33 5.92 -17.62
N GLY A 251 -28.89 4.97 -18.36
CA GLY A 251 -29.85 3.97 -17.85
C GLY A 251 -29.23 2.88 -16.97
N THR A 252 -27.93 2.87 -16.72
CA THR A 252 -27.25 1.81 -15.96
C THR A 252 -27.84 1.69 -14.55
N PRO A 253 -28.31 0.50 -14.13
CA PRO A 253 -28.75 0.25 -12.75
C PRO A 253 -27.59 0.25 -11.74
N PHE A 254 -27.88 0.55 -10.48
CA PHE A 254 -26.90 0.61 -9.40
C PHE A 254 -26.15 -0.72 -9.23
N ILE A 255 -26.85 -1.83 -9.38
CA ILE A 255 -26.26 -3.17 -9.28
C ILE A 255 -25.13 -3.37 -10.31
N VAL A 256 -25.37 -2.97 -11.57
CA VAL A 256 -24.37 -3.11 -12.63
C VAL A 256 -23.25 -2.10 -12.48
N LEU A 257 -23.50 -0.92 -11.94
CA LEU A 257 -22.45 0.01 -11.54
C LEU A 257 -21.48 -0.65 -10.56
N VAL A 258 -21.98 -1.22 -9.46
CA VAL A 258 -21.14 -1.85 -8.43
C VAL A 258 -20.36 -3.04 -9.00
N GLN A 259 -21.00 -3.87 -9.83
CA GLN A 259 -20.33 -4.98 -10.52
C GLN A 259 -19.25 -4.50 -11.49
N THR A 260 -19.50 -3.41 -12.20
CA THR A 260 -18.52 -2.83 -13.13
C THR A 260 -17.33 -2.29 -12.35
N ILE A 261 -17.54 -1.63 -11.22
CA ILE A 261 -16.45 -1.17 -10.33
C ILE A 261 -15.66 -2.38 -9.82
N HIS A 262 -16.34 -3.43 -9.33
CA HIS A 262 -15.69 -4.62 -8.80
C HIS A 262 -14.88 -5.37 -9.85
N SER A 263 -15.48 -5.67 -11.01
CA SER A 263 -14.81 -6.40 -12.10
C SER A 263 -13.67 -5.59 -12.73
N ARG A 264 -13.89 -4.30 -13.00
CA ARG A 264 -12.90 -3.44 -13.68
C ARG A 264 -11.75 -3.03 -12.79
N PHE A 265 -12.03 -2.73 -11.51
CA PHE A 265 -11.02 -2.20 -10.59
C PHE A 265 -10.54 -3.22 -9.56
N ARG A 266 -11.16 -4.40 -9.47
CA ARG A 266 -10.88 -5.44 -8.46
C ARG A 266 -10.98 -4.88 -7.04
N ILE A 267 -12.01 -4.06 -6.80
CA ILE A 267 -12.28 -3.41 -5.51
C ILE A 267 -13.65 -3.86 -5.01
N ASP A 268 -13.72 -4.31 -3.77
CA ASP A 268 -15.00 -4.54 -3.09
C ASP A 268 -15.57 -3.20 -2.62
N VAL A 269 -16.73 -2.85 -3.14
CA VAL A 269 -17.40 -1.58 -2.81
C VAL A 269 -18.21 -1.78 -1.53
N ASN A 270 -17.64 -1.36 -0.40
CA ASN A 270 -18.36 -1.39 0.89
C ASN A 270 -19.21 -0.14 1.11
N ASN A 271 -18.77 1.00 0.57
CA ASN A 271 -19.45 2.28 0.66
C ASN A 271 -19.19 3.05 -0.64
N LEU A 272 -20.25 3.60 -1.23
CA LEU A 272 -20.14 4.45 -2.41
C LEU A 272 -20.75 5.81 -2.06
N GLU A 273 -19.96 6.86 -2.23
CA GLU A 273 -20.36 8.23 -1.95
C GLU A 273 -20.17 9.08 -3.21
N TYR A 274 -21.09 9.99 -3.46
CA TYR A 274 -20.93 11.02 -4.49
C TYR A 274 -20.85 12.40 -3.85
N LYS A 275 -20.16 13.32 -4.53
CA LYS A 275 -20.04 14.71 -4.12
C LYS A 275 -21.13 15.52 -4.83
N ASN A 276 -22.05 16.11 -4.08
CA ASN A 276 -23.13 16.93 -4.63
C ASN A 276 -22.62 18.35 -5.02
N PHE A 277 -23.52 19.18 -5.56
CA PHE A 277 -23.19 20.57 -5.95
C PHE A 277 -22.81 21.45 -4.75
N CYS A 278 -23.32 21.16 -3.54
CA CYS A 278 -22.93 21.80 -2.28
C CYS A 278 -21.57 21.33 -1.74
N GLN A 279 -20.87 20.44 -2.46
CA GLN A 279 -19.62 19.81 -2.04
C GLN A 279 -19.73 18.84 -0.86
N GLU A 280 -20.92 18.39 -0.52
CA GLU A 280 -21.17 17.41 0.52
C GLU A 280 -21.08 15.99 -0.06
N PHE A 281 -20.60 15.05 0.75
CA PHE A 281 -20.54 13.63 0.39
C PHE A 281 -21.84 12.94 0.83
N ILE A 282 -22.55 12.36 -0.13
CA ILE A 282 -23.80 11.63 0.09
C ILE A 282 -23.57 10.16 -0.24
N THR A 283 -23.92 9.28 0.71
CA THR A 283 -23.84 7.83 0.54
C THR A 283 -24.97 7.30 -0.33
N ILE A 284 -24.63 6.48 -1.33
CA ILE A 284 -25.57 5.76 -2.19
C ILE A 284 -25.83 4.39 -1.56
N GLN A 285 -27.04 4.15 -1.07
CA GLN A 285 -27.41 2.90 -0.41
C GLN A 285 -28.13 1.91 -1.33
N GLY A 286 -28.66 2.37 -2.47
CA GLY A 286 -29.42 1.54 -3.40
C GLY A 286 -29.80 2.26 -4.69
N GLU A 287 -30.76 1.67 -5.40
CA GLU A 287 -31.19 2.13 -6.73
C GLU A 287 -31.81 3.54 -6.71
N GLU A 288 -32.59 3.88 -5.67
CA GLU A 288 -33.23 5.19 -5.58
C GLU A 288 -32.22 6.32 -5.38
N ASP A 289 -31.23 6.13 -4.49
CA ASP A 289 -30.15 7.09 -4.30
C ASP A 289 -29.29 7.23 -5.57
N TRP A 290 -29.09 6.13 -6.30
CA TRP A 290 -28.36 6.15 -7.56
C TRP A 290 -29.10 6.93 -8.64
N LYS A 291 -30.42 6.79 -8.75
CA LYS A 291 -31.25 7.62 -9.64
C LYS A 291 -31.14 9.11 -9.32
N LEU A 292 -31.04 9.47 -8.04
CA LEU A 292 -30.86 10.86 -7.60
C LEU A 292 -29.44 11.41 -7.88
N ALA A 293 -28.43 10.55 -7.89
CA ALA A 293 -27.03 10.93 -8.10
C ALA A 293 -26.66 11.15 -9.57
N LYS A 294 -27.45 10.62 -10.51
CA LYS A 294 -27.27 10.78 -11.97
C LYS A 294 -27.75 12.14 -12.45
#